data_AF-A0A075AIB0-F1
#
_entry.id   AF-A0A075AIB0-F1
#
_cell.length_a   1.000
_cell.length_b   1.000
_cell.length_c   1.000
_cell.angle_alpha   90.00
_cell.angle_beta   90.00
_cell.angle_gamma   90.00
#
_symmetry.space_group_name_H-M   'P 1'
#
loop_
_entity.id
_entity.type
_entity.pdbx_description
1 polymer ?
#
loop_
_entity_poly.entity_id
_entity_poly.type
_entity_poly.pdbx_seq_one_letter_code
_entity_poly.pdbx_strand_id
1 'polypeptide(L)'
;MEYDGRATEVELLQQRVNELTWLLNERQKNANLELGSVEYELEQYKEAHAKVCADYEAKLGAAVKENECLQHQLAEAQNSLESYRLTVRDKTERLKQLESYLAQLPTTEEHSEMAKQLSVAQQRTTDLEKQTDKTKDELERLESRLAETMAKLRRSHEREELLQTQLDCAMQRLQIKTPSNGGNPSVDLGLKSTRVTPEFVEDLRFEVDRYRTAFEQAKKLLEAETHRAEGLAARQKMEKRQFEEQLAREEATVAGLKATLSSRKSEINQLKEYISKLNAEKQDLLDRLLCTHSSLSKAVEAWRSTGGRRRIRFLHDLKASVREAVCLSDHLCRLASGEKLDLSSLLFQPQTPADCYPSLRENEETKLSPTDRKPSECNKDLPTNPCLLPTIDIDFDDSLADEDIHCVQDAKQTLIGLRQKLADRYADHLGGKIDCSVQ
;
A
#
# COMPACT_ATOMS: atom_id res chain seq x y z
N MET A 1 91.80 -11.75 98.63
CA MET A 1 90.87 -10.60 98.49
C MET A 1 90.46 -10.44 97.03
N GLU A 2 89.83 -11.46 96.43
CA GLU A 2 89.41 -11.45 95.00
C GLU A 2 87.94 -11.85 94.79
N TYR A 3 87.19 -12.08 95.87
CA TYR A 3 85.79 -12.56 95.82
C TYR A 3 84.74 -11.44 95.84
N ASP A 4 85.08 -10.23 96.33
CA ASP A 4 84.14 -9.09 96.42
C ASP A 4 83.92 -8.37 95.08
N GLY A 5 84.88 -8.45 94.15
CA GLY A 5 84.77 -7.86 92.81
C GLY A 5 83.85 -8.65 91.87
N ARG A 6 83.68 -9.96 92.08
CA ARG A 6 82.81 -10.80 91.24
C ARG A 6 81.33 -10.70 91.62
N ALA A 7 81.03 -10.47 92.90
CA ALA A 7 79.65 -10.31 93.36
C ALA A 7 79.01 -9.02 92.80
N THR A 8 79.77 -7.93 92.78
CA THR A 8 79.36 -6.64 92.21
C THR A 8 79.25 -6.69 90.68
N GLU A 9 80.11 -7.45 90.00
CA GLU A 9 80.04 -7.66 88.55
C GLU A 9 78.81 -8.50 88.14
N VAL A 10 78.43 -9.51 88.93
CA VAL A 10 77.21 -10.32 88.71
C VAL A 10 75.95 -9.48 88.91
N GLU A 11 75.88 -8.64 89.93
CA GLU A 11 74.74 -7.73 90.14
C GLU A 11 74.59 -6.70 89.00
N LEU A 12 75.70 -6.17 88.50
CA LEU A 12 75.69 -5.21 87.39
C LEU A 12 75.26 -5.87 86.07
N LEU A 13 75.70 -7.11 85.82
CA LEU A 13 75.22 -7.92 84.70
C LEU A 13 73.73 -8.25 84.85
N GLN A 14 73.25 -8.58 86.06
CA GLN A 14 71.84 -8.86 86.32
C GLN A 14 70.97 -7.62 86.06
N GLN A 15 71.39 -6.44 86.51
CA GLN A 15 70.73 -5.18 86.17
C GLN A 15 70.71 -4.94 84.65
N ARG A 16 71.82 -5.18 83.96
CA ARG A 16 71.90 -5.00 82.51
C ARG A 16 71.00 -5.97 81.75
N VAL A 17 70.92 -7.23 82.19
CA VAL A 17 70.01 -8.23 81.63
C VAL A 17 68.55 -7.81 81.84
N ASN A 18 68.20 -7.33 83.04
CA ASN A 18 66.84 -6.84 83.32
C ASN A 18 66.48 -5.62 82.45
N GLU A 19 67.40 -4.68 82.30
CA GLU A 19 67.23 -3.48 81.47
C GLU A 19 67.07 -3.84 79.98
N LEU A 20 67.89 -4.77 79.46
CA LEU A 20 67.77 -5.29 78.10
C LEU A 20 66.46 -6.07 77.89
N THR A 21 66.04 -6.86 78.87
CA THR A 21 64.78 -7.62 78.81
C THR A 21 63.58 -6.66 78.79
N TRP A 22 63.62 -5.60 79.58
CA TRP A 22 62.61 -4.55 79.58
C TRP A 22 62.57 -3.83 78.22
N LEU A 23 63.72 -3.40 77.68
CA LEU A 23 63.80 -2.76 76.36
C LEU A 23 63.30 -3.67 75.23
N LEU A 24 63.60 -4.97 75.30
CA LEU A 24 63.12 -5.96 74.34
C LEU A 24 61.61 -6.09 74.38
N ASN A 25 61.03 -6.23 75.59
CA ASN A 25 59.58 -6.30 75.77
C ASN A 25 58.87 -5.03 75.31
N GLU A 26 59.43 -3.85 75.60
CA GLU A 26 58.85 -2.57 75.17
C GLU A 26 58.92 -2.42 73.65
N ARG A 27 60.04 -2.81 73.02
CA ARG A 27 60.14 -2.85 71.55
C ARG A 27 59.16 -3.84 70.94
N GLN A 28 58.99 -5.02 71.53
CA GLN A 28 58.04 -6.02 71.03
C GLN A 28 56.60 -5.53 71.17
N LYS A 29 56.26 -4.85 72.27
CA LYS A 29 54.95 -4.22 72.45
C LYS A 29 54.69 -3.12 71.43
N ASN A 30 55.67 -2.25 71.17
CA ASN A 30 55.56 -1.20 70.15
C ASN A 30 55.43 -1.80 68.75
N ALA A 31 56.22 -2.82 68.41
CA ALA A 31 56.12 -3.51 67.13
C ALA A 31 54.74 -4.16 66.93
N ASN A 32 54.14 -4.74 67.98
CA ASN A 32 52.80 -5.30 67.90
C ASN A 32 51.71 -4.22 67.73
N LEU A 33 51.88 -3.04 68.35
CA LEU A 33 50.97 -1.91 68.17
C LEU A 33 51.06 -1.34 66.75
N GLU A 34 52.28 -1.19 66.22
CA GLU A 34 52.51 -0.78 64.84
C GLU A 34 51.92 -1.80 63.85
N LEU A 35 52.15 -3.10 64.08
CA LEU A 35 51.58 -4.17 63.25
C LEU A 35 50.05 -4.10 63.23
N GLY A 36 49.41 -3.94 64.40
CA GLY A 36 47.96 -3.82 64.49
C GLY A 36 47.40 -2.58 63.79
N SER A 37 48.13 -1.45 63.84
CA SER A 37 47.77 -0.23 63.10
C SER A 37 47.82 -0.45 61.58
N VAL A 38 48.89 -1.08 61.10
CA VAL A 38 49.06 -1.39 59.67
C VAL A 38 48.03 -2.41 59.19
N GLU A 39 47.70 -3.43 59.99
CA GLU A 39 46.65 -4.39 59.68
C GLU A 39 45.27 -3.72 59.58
N TYR A 40 44.97 -2.78 60.48
CA TYR A 40 43.73 -2.01 60.43
C TYR A 40 43.64 -1.13 59.19
N GLU A 41 44.71 -0.41 58.85
CA GLU A 41 44.79 0.39 57.62
C GLU A 41 44.63 -0.49 56.37
N LEU A 42 45.32 -1.64 56.32
CA LEU A 42 45.20 -2.59 55.23
C LEU A 42 43.76 -3.07 55.05
N GLU A 43 43.05 -3.36 56.15
CA GLU A 43 41.66 -3.81 56.09
C GLU A 43 40.73 -2.68 55.59
N GLN A 44 40.95 -1.44 56.03
CA GLN A 44 40.23 -0.29 55.48
C GLN A 44 40.49 -0.11 53.98
N TYR A 45 41.73 -0.28 53.52
CA TYR A 45 42.05 -0.22 52.10
C TYR A 45 41.37 -1.33 51.30
N LYS A 46 41.30 -2.57 51.82
CA LYS A 46 40.58 -3.67 51.18
C LYS A 46 39.08 -3.37 51.08
N GLU A 47 38.46 -2.87 52.15
CA GLU A 47 37.04 -2.54 52.15
C GLU A 47 36.71 -1.41 51.17
N ALA A 48 37.54 -0.35 51.16
CA ALA A 48 37.41 0.75 50.19
C ALA A 48 37.59 0.26 48.75
N HIS A 49 38.59 -0.59 48.49
CA HIS A 49 38.82 -1.18 47.17
C HIS A 49 37.66 -2.08 46.74
N ALA A 50 37.13 -2.92 47.64
CA ALA A 50 35.97 -3.77 47.35
C ALA A 50 34.74 -2.95 46.98
N LYS A 51 34.51 -1.82 47.67
CA LYS A 51 33.42 -0.89 47.34
C LYS A 51 33.61 -0.27 45.95
N VAL A 52 34.82 0.17 45.62
CA VAL A 52 35.14 0.72 44.30
C VAL A 52 34.94 -0.33 43.20
N CYS A 53 35.39 -1.57 43.41
CA CYS A 53 35.15 -2.68 42.48
C CYS A 53 33.65 -2.92 42.27
N ALA A 54 32.87 -2.99 43.35
CA ALA A 54 31.42 -3.18 43.26
C ALA A 54 30.73 -2.04 42.47
N ASP A 55 31.15 -0.79 42.68
CA ASP A 55 30.62 0.36 41.94
C ASP A 55 30.97 0.29 40.44
N TYR A 56 32.19 -0.15 40.10
CA TYR A 56 32.59 -0.34 38.70
C TYR A 56 31.87 -1.51 38.04
N GLU A 57 31.68 -2.62 38.73
CA GLU A 57 30.91 -3.77 38.24
C GLU A 57 29.44 -3.40 38.02
N ALA A 58 28.84 -2.62 38.92
CA ALA A 58 27.48 -2.12 38.76
C ALA A 58 27.35 -1.18 37.55
N LYS A 59 28.31 -0.26 37.36
CA LYS A 59 28.35 0.63 36.19
C LYS A 59 28.54 -0.16 34.89
N LEU A 60 29.43 -1.14 34.89
CA LEU A 60 29.67 -2.01 33.73
C LEU A 60 28.41 -2.81 33.39
N GLY A 61 27.74 -3.39 34.39
CA GLY A 61 26.48 -4.11 34.21
C GLY A 61 25.35 -3.23 33.68
N ALA A 62 25.25 -1.98 34.13
CA ALA A 62 24.28 -1.01 33.59
C ALA A 62 24.59 -0.67 32.12
N ALA A 63 25.86 -0.42 31.79
CA ALA A 63 26.28 -0.12 30.42
C ALA A 63 26.06 -1.31 29.46
N VAL A 64 26.29 -2.54 29.92
CA VAL A 64 26.01 -3.75 29.12
C VAL A 64 24.52 -3.88 28.82
N LYS A 65 23.66 -3.71 29.82
CA LYS A 65 22.19 -3.73 29.63
C LYS A 65 21.71 -2.63 28.68
N GLU A 66 22.28 -1.44 28.78
CA GLU A 66 21.97 -0.34 27.85
C GLU A 66 22.39 -0.69 26.42
N ASN A 67 23.57 -1.28 26.23
CA ASN A 67 24.06 -1.71 24.93
C ASN A 67 23.17 -2.83 24.33
N GLU A 68 22.76 -3.81 25.12
CA GLU A 68 21.80 -4.84 24.71
C GLU A 68 20.45 -4.24 24.27
N CYS A 69 19.95 -3.25 25.02
CA CYS A 69 18.72 -2.54 24.67
C CYS A 69 18.86 -1.76 23.34
N LEU A 70 19.97 -1.05 23.15
CA LEU A 70 20.27 -0.33 21.91
C LEU A 70 20.43 -1.29 20.72
N GLN A 71 21.07 -2.44 20.92
CA GLN A 71 21.18 -3.48 19.89
C GLN A 71 19.81 -4.03 19.47
N HIS A 72 18.92 -4.26 20.44
CA HIS A 72 17.55 -4.69 20.16
C HIS A 72 16.78 -3.64 19.35
N GLN A 73 16.82 -2.37 19.77
CA GLN A 73 16.18 -1.27 19.04
C GLN A 73 16.74 -1.11 17.62
N LEU A 74 18.05 -1.29 17.45
CA LEU A 74 18.71 -1.23 16.15
C LEU A 74 18.26 -2.39 15.24
N ALA A 75 18.11 -3.60 15.78
CA ALA A 75 17.58 -4.74 15.05
C ALA A 75 16.11 -4.54 14.62
N GLU A 76 15.27 -4.01 15.51
CA GLU A 76 13.87 -3.68 15.19
C GLU A 76 13.77 -2.61 14.10
N ALA A 77 14.60 -1.56 14.18
CA ALA A 77 14.67 -0.52 13.16
C ALA A 77 15.12 -1.08 11.80
N GLN A 78 16.10 -1.99 11.79
CA GLN A 78 16.56 -2.67 10.56
C GLN A 78 15.46 -3.54 9.95
N ASN A 79 14.75 -4.32 10.76
CA ASN A 79 13.64 -5.15 10.30
C ASN A 79 12.51 -4.30 9.70
N SER A 80 12.16 -3.20 10.38
CA SER A 80 11.16 -2.26 9.90
C SER A 80 11.57 -1.65 8.56
N LEU A 81 12.83 -1.22 8.43
CA LEU A 81 13.39 -0.63 7.22
C LEU A 81 13.40 -1.61 6.04
N GLU A 82 13.71 -2.89 6.27
CA GLU A 82 13.66 -3.90 5.22
C GLU A 82 12.22 -4.20 4.77
N SER A 83 11.24 -4.19 5.69
CA SER A 83 9.83 -4.30 5.34
C SER A 83 9.34 -3.14 4.46
N TYR A 84 9.79 -1.91 4.75
CA TYR A 84 9.47 -0.74 3.93
C TYR A 84 10.13 -0.83 2.55
N ARG A 85 11.38 -1.32 2.46
CA ARG A 85 12.05 -1.55 1.18
C ARG A 85 11.32 -2.54 0.29
N LEU A 86 10.84 -3.65 0.87
CA LEU A 86 10.02 -4.63 0.16
C LEU A 86 8.72 -3.99 -0.35
N THR A 87 8.01 -3.26 0.52
CA THR A 87 6.76 -2.58 0.15
C THR A 87 6.95 -1.56 -0.98
N VAL A 88 8.06 -0.82 -0.98
CA VAL A 88 8.39 0.14 -2.05
C VAL A 88 8.68 -0.58 -3.36
N ARG A 89 9.40 -1.71 -3.34
CA ARG A 89 9.63 -2.54 -4.54
C ARG A 89 8.30 -3.01 -5.14
N ASP A 90 7.42 -3.58 -4.33
CA ASP A 90 6.10 -4.07 -4.80
C ASP A 90 5.26 -2.96 -5.42
N LYS A 91 5.21 -1.78 -4.78
CA LYS A 91 4.49 -0.62 -5.33
C LYS A 91 5.12 -0.12 -6.64
N THR A 92 6.44 -0.16 -6.76
CA THR A 92 7.16 0.23 -7.97
C THR A 92 6.87 -0.74 -9.12
N GLU A 93 6.86 -2.04 -8.85
CA GLU A 93 6.49 -3.05 -9.85
C GLU A 93 5.03 -2.89 -10.28
N ARG A 94 4.12 -2.62 -9.34
CA ARG A 94 2.72 -2.36 -9.65
C ARG A 94 2.52 -1.12 -10.52
N LEU A 95 3.27 -0.05 -10.25
CA LEU A 95 3.26 1.15 -11.09
C LEU A 95 3.73 0.85 -12.51
N LYS A 96 4.85 0.13 -12.66
CA LYS A 96 5.34 -0.30 -13.99
C LYS A 96 4.32 -1.13 -14.75
N GLN A 97 3.60 -2.04 -14.06
CA GLN A 97 2.52 -2.80 -14.68
C GLN A 97 1.39 -1.89 -15.17
N LEU A 98 0.95 -0.94 -14.33
CA LEU A 98 -0.10 0.02 -14.71
C LEU A 98 0.33 0.93 -15.86
N GLU A 99 1.58 1.40 -15.88
CA GLU A 99 2.14 2.16 -16.99
C GLU A 99 2.14 1.34 -18.28
N SER A 100 2.53 0.05 -18.22
CA SER A 100 2.43 -0.85 -19.38
C SER A 100 0.99 -1.04 -19.86
N TYR A 101 0.02 -1.15 -18.94
CA TYR A 101 -1.40 -1.25 -19.32
C TYR A 101 -1.90 0.04 -19.97
N LEU A 102 -1.56 1.20 -19.41
CA LEU A 102 -1.95 2.49 -19.96
C LEU A 102 -1.33 2.74 -21.34
N ALA A 103 -0.09 2.30 -21.56
CA ALA A 103 0.57 2.38 -22.86
C ALA A 103 -0.06 1.48 -23.94
N GLN A 104 -0.74 0.40 -23.54
CA GLN A 104 -1.44 -0.52 -24.46
C GLN A 104 -2.88 -0.08 -24.76
N LEU A 105 -3.41 0.93 -24.07
CA LEU A 105 -4.74 1.44 -24.38
C LEU A 105 -4.71 2.21 -25.71
N PRO A 106 -5.75 2.04 -26.56
CA PRO A 106 -5.82 2.76 -27.80
C PRO A 106 -5.74 4.26 -27.55
N THR A 107 -4.89 4.93 -28.33
CA THR A 107 -4.76 6.38 -28.22
C THR A 107 -6.04 7.05 -28.69
N THR A 108 -6.24 8.30 -28.25
CA THR A 108 -7.38 9.11 -28.71
C THR A 108 -7.40 9.30 -30.22
N GLU A 109 -6.21 9.28 -30.85
CA GLU A 109 -6.06 9.34 -32.31
C GLU A 109 -6.56 8.05 -32.97
N GLU A 110 -6.14 6.89 -32.48
CA GLU A 110 -6.62 5.57 -32.97
C GLU A 110 -8.14 5.42 -32.81
N HIS A 111 -8.70 5.89 -31.69
CA HIS A 111 -10.16 5.94 -31.50
C HIS A 111 -10.85 6.86 -32.51
N SER A 112 -10.28 8.03 -32.79
CA SER A 112 -10.80 8.96 -33.80
C SER A 112 -10.74 8.36 -35.21
N GLU A 113 -9.67 7.64 -35.54
CA GLU A 113 -9.54 6.92 -36.80
C GLU A 113 -10.55 5.77 -36.92
N MET A 114 -10.71 4.95 -35.88
CA MET A 114 -11.74 3.90 -35.86
C MET A 114 -13.16 4.49 -35.98
N ALA A 115 -13.45 5.61 -35.32
CA ALA A 115 -14.73 6.28 -35.44
C ALA A 115 -14.98 6.80 -36.87
N LYS A 116 -13.95 7.35 -37.54
CA LYS A 116 -14.03 7.74 -38.96
C LYS A 116 -14.26 6.52 -39.86
N GLN A 117 -13.55 5.42 -39.62
CA GLN A 117 -13.73 4.17 -40.39
C GLN A 117 -15.15 3.61 -40.21
N LEU A 118 -15.69 3.64 -38.99
CA LEU A 118 -17.07 3.24 -38.70
C LEU A 118 -18.07 4.13 -39.44
N SER A 119 -17.87 5.45 -39.43
CA SER A 119 -18.73 6.41 -40.15
C SER A 119 -18.73 6.14 -41.66
N VAL A 120 -17.56 5.86 -42.25
CA VAL A 120 -17.45 5.46 -43.67
C VAL A 120 -18.15 4.13 -43.93
N ALA A 121 -17.99 3.15 -43.04
CA ALA A 121 -18.67 1.86 -43.17
C ALA A 121 -20.19 2.00 -43.10
N GLN A 122 -20.70 2.81 -42.16
CA GLN A 122 -22.12 3.13 -42.04
C GLN A 122 -22.67 3.83 -43.30
N GLN A 123 -21.91 4.76 -43.87
CA GLN A 123 -22.33 5.40 -45.11
C GLN A 123 -22.44 4.37 -46.25
N ARG A 124 -21.46 3.48 -46.39
CA ARG A 124 -21.47 2.39 -47.39
C ARG A 124 -22.66 1.45 -47.20
N THR A 125 -23.02 1.09 -45.97
CA THR A 125 -24.19 0.24 -45.73
C THR A 125 -25.47 0.93 -46.17
N THR A 126 -25.64 2.22 -45.85
CA THR A 126 -26.83 2.97 -46.29
C THR A 126 -26.93 3.11 -47.82
N ASP A 127 -25.79 3.21 -48.51
CA ASP A 127 -25.77 3.29 -49.98
C ASP A 127 -26.10 1.93 -50.62
N LEU A 128 -25.61 0.83 -50.04
CA LEU A 128 -25.95 -0.54 -50.47
C LEU A 128 -27.42 -0.87 -50.20
N GLU A 129 -27.99 -0.43 -49.08
CA GLU A 129 -29.42 -0.56 -48.78
C GLU A 129 -30.26 0.14 -49.87
N LYS A 130 -29.94 1.39 -50.20
CA LYS A 130 -30.62 2.12 -51.28
C LYS A 130 -30.49 1.43 -52.65
N GLN A 131 -29.34 0.82 -52.95
CA GLN A 131 -29.18 0.05 -54.19
C GLN A 131 -30.05 -1.21 -54.17
N THR A 132 -30.10 -1.90 -53.03
CA THR A 132 -30.92 -3.09 -52.85
C THR A 132 -32.40 -2.76 -53.05
N ASP A 133 -32.89 -1.68 -52.45
CA ASP A 133 -34.27 -1.22 -52.61
C ASP A 133 -34.59 -0.91 -54.08
N LYS A 134 -33.72 -0.20 -54.79
CA LYS A 134 -33.89 0.06 -56.23
C LYS A 134 -33.97 -1.22 -57.05
N THR A 135 -33.09 -2.19 -56.78
CA THR A 135 -33.12 -3.47 -57.51
C THR A 135 -34.38 -4.27 -57.19
N LYS A 136 -34.91 -4.15 -55.97
CA LYS A 136 -36.17 -4.77 -55.57
C LYS A 136 -37.35 -4.14 -56.30
N ASP A 137 -37.42 -2.82 -56.38
CA ASP A 137 -38.47 -2.10 -57.14
C ASP A 137 -38.45 -2.48 -58.63
N GLU A 138 -37.26 -2.60 -59.22
CA GLU A 138 -37.09 -3.05 -60.61
C GLU A 138 -37.57 -4.49 -60.79
N LEU A 139 -37.28 -5.38 -59.84
CA LEU A 139 -37.71 -6.77 -59.86
C LEU A 139 -39.24 -6.88 -59.78
N GLU A 140 -39.88 -6.17 -58.84
CA GLU A 140 -41.35 -6.14 -58.72
C GLU A 140 -42.02 -5.62 -60.00
N ARG A 141 -41.40 -4.64 -60.66
CA ARG A 141 -41.88 -4.11 -61.95
C ARG A 141 -41.74 -5.13 -63.08
N LEU A 142 -40.65 -5.90 -63.12
CA LEU A 142 -40.44 -6.97 -64.10
C LEU A 142 -41.39 -8.15 -63.87
N GLU A 143 -41.61 -8.55 -62.61
CA GLU A 143 -42.58 -9.58 -62.24
C GLU A 143 -44.00 -9.19 -62.65
N SER A 144 -44.40 -7.93 -62.41
CA SER A 144 -45.69 -7.40 -62.86
C SER A 144 -45.83 -7.47 -64.38
N ARG A 145 -44.79 -7.07 -65.13
CA ARG A 145 -44.78 -7.14 -66.60
C ARG A 145 -44.85 -8.59 -67.10
N LEU A 146 -44.17 -9.52 -66.43
CA LEU A 146 -44.24 -10.95 -66.75
C LEU A 146 -45.64 -11.52 -66.49
N ALA A 147 -46.29 -11.15 -65.39
CA ALA A 147 -47.66 -11.55 -65.09
C ALA A 147 -48.64 -11.05 -66.17
N GLU A 148 -48.48 -9.80 -66.63
CA GLU A 148 -49.28 -9.25 -67.73
C GLU A 148 -49.07 -10.00 -69.05
N THR A 149 -47.81 -10.31 -69.42
CA THR A 149 -47.52 -11.04 -70.67
C THR A 149 -48.05 -12.47 -70.61
N MET A 150 -47.94 -13.14 -69.47
CA MET A 150 -48.55 -14.45 -69.24
C MET A 150 -50.08 -14.41 -69.37
N ALA A 151 -50.73 -13.37 -68.83
CA ALA A 151 -52.18 -13.20 -68.98
C ALA A 151 -52.59 -12.98 -70.44
N LYS A 152 -51.81 -12.20 -71.21
CA LYS A 152 -52.03 -12.02 -72.65
C LYS A 152 -51.86 -13.33 -73.43
N LEU A 153 -50.84 -14.12 -73.09
CA LEU A 153 -50.58 -15.41 -73.71
C LEU A 153 -51.74 -16.38 -73.47
N ARG A 154 -52.25 -16.46 -72.22
CA ARG A 154 -53.43 -17.27 -71.88
C ARG A 154 -54.65 -16.89 -72.71
N ARG A 155 -54.97 -15.60 -72.81
CA ARG A 155 -56.11 -15.12 -73.64
C ARG A 155 -55.93 -15.46 -75.12
N SER A 156 -54.70 -15.40 -75.63
CA SER A 156 -54.40 -15.79 -77.02
C SER A 156 -54.60 -17.29 -77.22
N HIS A 157 -54.16 -18.10 -76.27
CA HIS A 157 -54.32 -19.55 -76.30
C HIS A 157 -55.80 -19.96 -76.23
N GLU A 158 -56.59 -19.36 -75.32
CA GLU A 158 -58.04 -19.56 -75.25
C GLU A 158 -58.75 -19.18 -76.57
N ARG A 159 -58.29 -18.09 -77.22
CA ARG A 159 -58.81 -17.69 -78.54
C ARG A 159 -58.43 -18.68 -79.64
N GLU A 160 -57.21 -19.20 -79.61
CA GLU A 160 -56.73 -20.22 -80.55
C GLU A 160 -57.53 -21.52 -80.41
N GLU A 161 -57.77 -22.00 -79.18
CA GLU A 161 -58.65 -23.15 -78.91
C GLU A 161 -60.08 -22.93 -79.42
N LEU A 162 -60.63 -21.72 -79.24
CA LEU A 162 -61.95 -21.37 -79.76
C LEU A 162 -61.98 -21.38 -81.31
N LEU A 163 -60.94 -20.87 -81.97
CA LEU A 163 -60.84 -20.90 -83.43
C LEU A 163 -60.66 -22.33 -83.95
N GLN A 164 -59.88 -23.16 -83.25
CA GLN A 164 -59.69 -24.57 -83.60
C GLN A 164 -61.01 -25.34 -83.49
N THR A 165 -61.74 -25.18 -82.40
CA THR A 165 -63.07 -25.81 -82.23
C THR A 165 -64.08 -25.32 -83.28
N GLN A 166 -64.04 -24.04 -83.69
CA GLN A 166 -64.85 -23.52 -84.79
C GLN A 166 -64.47 -24.16 -86.14
N LEU A 167 -63.18 -24.30 -86.42
CA LEU A 167 -62.66 -24.94 -87.63
C LEU A 167 -63.09 -26.42 -87.70
N ASP A 168 -62.92 -27.16 -86.60
CA ASP A 168 -63.33 -28.57 -86.49
C ASP A 168 -64.84 -28.73 -86.72
N CYS A 169 -65.65 -27.84 -86.14
CA CYS A 169 -67.09 -27.80 -86.38
C CYS A 169 -67.43 -27.50 -87.85
N ALA A 170 -66.69 -26.60 -88.51
CA ALA A 170 -66.91 -26.27 -89.92
C ALA A 170 -66.51 -27.44 -90.84
N MET A 171 -65.39 -28.11 -90.54
CA MET A 171 -64.94 -29.31 -91.24
C MET A 171 -65.95 -30.45 -91.11
N GLN A 172 -66.49 -30.70 -89.91
CA GLN A 172 -67.56 -31.69 -89.71
C GLN A 172 -68.82 -31.36 -90.51
N ARG A 173 -69.23 -30.08 -90.58
CA ARG A 173 -70.37 -29.65 -91.41
C ARG A 173 -70.14 -29.86 -92.91
N LEU A 174 -68.90 -29.71 -93.39
CA LEU A 174 -68.54 -29.99 -94.78
C LEU A 174 -68.55 -31.50 -95.09
N GLN A 175 -68.14 -32.34 -94.13
CA GLN A 175 -68.24 -33.80 -94.24
C GLN A 175 -69.70 -34.30 -94.26
N ILE A 176 -70.64 -33.60 -93.60
CA ILE A 176 -72.08 -33.92 -93.62
C ILE A 176 -72.77 -33.42 -94.91
N LYS A 177 -72.19 -32.44 -95.61
CA LYS A 177 -72.71 -31.87 -96.87
C LYS A 177 -72.25 -32.57 -98.15
N THR A 178 -71.57 -33.72 -98.04
CA THR A 178 -71.38 -34.65 -99.16
C THR A 178 -72.48 -35.72 -99.07
N PRO A 179 -73.58 -35.63 -99.86
CA PRO A 179 -74.67 -36.57 -99.74
C PRO A 179 -74.33 -37.86 -100.49
N SER A 180 -74.16 -38.93 -99.73
CA SER A 180 -74.36 -40.30 -100.20
C SER A 180 -75.79 -40.73 -99.84
N ASN A 181 -76.68 -40.69 -100.83
CA ASN A 181 -77.92 -41.49 -100.97
C ASN A 181 -78.62 -41.01 -102.26
N GLY A 182 -78.90 -41.79 -103.30
CA GLY A 182 -78.73 -43.20 -103.61
C GLY A 182 -79.44 -43.44 -104.96
N GLY A 183 -78.85 -44.24 -105.86
CA GLY A 183 -79.45 -44.56 -107.17
C GLY A 183 -78.42 -44.94 -108.23
N ASN A 184 -77.92 -46.18 -108.13
CA ASN A 184 -76.99 -46.89 -109.01
C ASN A 184 -77.38 -46.90 -110.52
N PRO A 185 -76.47 -47.25 -111.48
CA PRO A 185 -75.39 -48.23 -111.28
C PRO A 185 -74.03 -47.92 -111.91
N SER A 186 -73.06 -48.72 -111.45
CA SER A 186 -71.77 -49.00 -112.09
C SER A 186 -70.79 -47.83 -112.09
N VAL A 187 -69.92 -47.77 -111.08
CA VAL A 187 -68.48 -48.08 -111.24
C VAL A 187 -67.92 -48.44 -109.87
N ASP A 188 -67.49 -49.69 -109.78
CA ASP A 188 -66.36 -50.20 -109.01
C ASP A 188 -65.52 -49.15 -108.24
N LEU A 189 -65.52 -49.21 -106.90
CA LEU A 189 -64.36 -48.91 -106.06
C LEU A 189 -64.67 -49.18 -104.58
N GLY A 190 -64.50 -50.45 -104.21
CA GLY A 190 -63.80 -50.85 -103.00
C GLY A 190 -64.18 -50.20 -101.68
N LEU A 191 -65.02 -50.92 -100.92
CA LEU A 191 -64.75 -51.12 -99.49
C LEU A 191 -63.25 -51.44 -99.32
N LYS A 192 -62.47 -50.44 -98.92
CA LYS A 192 -61.17 -50.66 -98.31
C LYS A 192 -61.32 -50.23 -96.85
N SER A 193 -61.61 -51.23 -96.00
CA SER A 193 -60.90 -51.44 -94.72
C SER A 193 -59.88 -50.34 -94.53
N THR A 194 -60.12 -49.42 -93.59
CA THR A 194 -59.31 -48.24 -93.28
C THR A 194 -57.85 -48.60 -93.51
N ARG A 195 -57.39 -48.37 -94.73
CA ARG A 195 -56.01 -48.64 -95.10
C ARG A 195 -55.35 -47.48 -94.44
N VAL A 196 -54.76 -47.77 -93.28
CA VAL A 196 -53.60 -47.06 -92.75
C VAL A 196 -52.82 -46.54 -93.95
N THR A 197 -53.09 -45.29 -94.33
CA THR A 197 -52.36 -44.64 -95.42
C THR A 197 -50.98 -44.39 -94.87
N PRO A 198 -49.92 -44.68 -95.63
CA PRO A 198 -48.53 -44.45 -95.18
C PRO A 198 -48.36 -43.05 -94.56
N GLU A 199 -49.02 -42.05 -95.14
CA GLU A 199 -49.07 -40.66 -94.68
C GLU A 199 -49.61 -40.50 -93.25
N PHE A 200 -50.71 -41.16 -92.87
CA PHE A 200 -51.27 -41.07 -91.51
C PHE A 200 -50.35 -41.72 -90.45
N VAL A 201 -49.63 -42.78 -90.84
CA VAL A 201 -48.60 -43.39 -89.97
C VAL A 201 -47.39 -42.49 -89.85
N GLU A 202 -46.99 -41.82 -90.93
CA GLU A 202 -45.91 -40.83 -90.92
C GLU A 202 -46.25 -39.62 -90.06
N ASP A 203 -47.48 -39.09 -90.13
CA ASP A 203 -47.95 -38.00 -89.28
C ASP A 203 -47.96 -38.39 -87.80
N LEU A 204 -48.49 -39.57 -87.46
CA LEU A 204 -48.45 -40.09 -86.09
C LEU A 204 -47.02 -40.32 -85.60
N ARG A 205 -46.11 -40.79 -86.46
CA ARG A 205 -44.69 -40.93 -86.13
C ARG A 205 -44.05 -39.58 -85.87
N PHE A 206 -44.33 -38.59 -86.70
CA PHE A 206 -43.84 -37.22 -86.51
C PHE A 206 -44.37 -36.61 -85.21
N GLU A 207 -45.65 -36.82 -84.89
CA GLU A 207 -46.26 -36.35 -83.65
C GLU A 207 -45.62 -37.02 -82.41
N VAL A 208 -45.40 -38.35 -82.47
CA VAL A 208 -44.72 -39.12 -81.41
C VAL A 208 -43.28 -38.66 -81.23
N ASP A 209 -42.54 -38.41 -82.32
CA ASP A 209 -41.18 -37.89 -82.26
C ASP A 209 -41.14 -36.45 -81.71
N ARG A 210 -42.14 -35.62 -82.04
CA ARG A 210 -42.30 -34.28 -81.46
C ARG A 210 -42.58 -34.35 -79.96
N TYR A 211 -43.44 -35.26 -79.51
CA TYR A 211 -43.68 -35.46 -78.07
C TYR A 211 -42.46 -36.03 -77.36
N ARG A 212 -41.72 -36.94 -77.98
CA ARG A 212 -40.50 -37.52 -77.40
C ARG A 212 -39.42 -36.46 -77.24
N THR A 213 -39.24 -35.60 -78.24
CA THR A 213 -38.29 -34.48 -78.15
C THR A 213 -38.72 -33.44 -77.11
N ALA A 214 -40.01 -33.09 -77.05
CA ALA A 214 -40.54 -32.19 -76.02
C ALA A 214 -40.39 -32.78 -74.59
N PHE A 215 -40.63 -34.08 -74.43
CA PHE A 215 -40.44 -34.79 -73.16
C PHE A 215 -38.98 -34.79 -72.72
N GLU A 216 -38.04 -35.09 -73.62
CA GLU A 216 -36.60 -35.04 -73.32
C GLU A 216 -36.14 -33.62 -72.97
N GLN A 217 -36.70 -32.59 -73.61
CA GLN A 217 -36.42 -31.20 -73.24
C GLN A 217 -36.97 -30.86 -71.85
N ALA A 218 -38.21 -31.23 -71.53
CA ALA A 218 -38.81 -31.01 -70.22
C ALA A 218 -38.06 -31.75 -69.10
N LYS A 219 -37.63 -32.99 -69.37
CA LYS A 219 -36.80 -33.78 -68.46
C LYS A 219 -35.47 -33.07 -68.15
N LYS A 220 -34.77 -32.58 -69.17
CA LYS A 220 -33.52 -31.81 -68.97
C LYS A 220 -33.74 -30.52 -68.17
N LEU A 221 -34.85 -29.81 -68.40
CA LEU A 221 -35.19 -28.63 -67.62
C LEU A 221 -35.47 -28.97 -66.15
N LEU A 222 -36.20 -30.07 -65.90
CA LEU A 222 -36.47 -30.53 -64.55
C LEU A 222 -35.19 -30.95 -63.82
N GLU A 223 -34.31 -31.72 -64.48
CA GLU A 223 -32.99 -32.11 -63.95
C GLU A 223 -32.12 -30.87 -63.63
N ALA A 224 -32.12 -29.87 -64.51
CA ALA A 224 -31.41 -28.61 -64.29
C ALA A 224 -32.00 -27.81 -63.11
N GLU A 225 -33.33 -27.78 -62.95
CA GLU A 225 -33.99 -27.14 -61.83
C GLU A 225 -33.69 -27.85 -60.50
N THR A 226 -33.73 -29.19 -60.49
CA THR A 226 -33.40 -29.98 -59.30
C THR A 226 -31.96 -29.75 -58.87
N HIS A 227 -31.01 -29.74 -59.80
CA HIS A 227 -29.62 -29.42 -59.48
C HIS A 227 -29.43 -27.99 -58.96
N ARG A 228 -30.20 -27.03 -59.49
CA ARG A 228 -30.18 -25.65 -58.98
C ARG A 228 -30.73 -25.57 -57.56
N ALA A 229 -31.85 -26.25 -57.28
CA ALA A 229 -32.46 -26.31 -55.96
C ALA A 229 -31.53 -26.98 -54.93
N GLU A 230 -30.90 -28.10 -55.29
CA GLU A 230 -29.90 -28.77 -54.46
C GLU A 230 -28.70 -27.86 -54.17
N GLY A 231 -28.20 -27.14 -55.19
CA GLY A 231 -27.13 -26.17 -55.04
C GLY A 231 -27.47 -25.03 -54.09
N LEU A 232 -28.70 -24.49 -54.16
CA LEU A 232 -29.19 -23.46 -53.24
C LEU A 232 -29.35 -24.01 -51.81
N ALA A 233 -29.92 -25.21 -51.65
CA ALA A 233 -30.07 -25.84 -50.35
C ALA A 233 -28.71 -26.12 -49.67
N ALA A 234 -27.71 -26.56 -50.45
CA ALA A 234 -26.35 -26.76 -49.96
C ALA A 234 -25.69 -25.45 -49.50
N ARG A 235 -25.89 -24.35 -50.26
CA ARG A 235 -25.40 -23.00 -49.88
C ARG A 235 -26.06 -22.51 -48.59
N GLN A 236 -27.39 -22.58 -48.51
CA GLN A 236 -28.11 -22.18 -47.30
C GLN A 236 -27.68 -22.99 -46.07
N LYS A 237 -27.44 -24.29 -46.22
CA LYS A 237 -26.94 -25.15 -45.15
C LYS A 237 -25.52 -24.77 -44.70
N MET A 238 -24.66 -24.38 -45.63
CA MET A 238 -23.31 -23.88 -45.33
C MET A 238 -23.36 -22.54 -44.60
N GLU A 239 -24.14 -21.58 -45.10
CA GLU A 239 -24.33 -20.26 -44.49
C GLU A 239 -24.90 -20.39 -43.08
N LYS A 240 -25.92 -21.24 -42.88
CA LYS A 240 -26.49 -21.51 -41.56
C LYS A 240 -25.43 -22.00 -40.57
N ARG A 241 -24.58 -22.95 -40.98
CA ARG A 241 -23.49 -23.45 -40.13
C ARG A 241 -22.47 -22.36 -39.81
N GLN A 242 -22.15 -21.49 -40.77
CA GLN A 242 -21.23 -20.37 -40.53
C GLN A 242 -21.81 -19.40 -39.49
N PHE A 243 -23.09 -19.06 -39.58
CA PHE A 243 -23.75 -18.21 -38.59
C PHE A 243 -23.84 -18.87 -37.21
N GLU A 244 -24.16 -20.17 -37.14
CA GLU A 244 -24.18 -20.92 -35.88
C GLU A 244 -22.80 -20.94 -35.21
N GLU A 245 -21.73 -21.12 -35.99
CA GLU A 245 -20.37 -21.13 -35.48
C GLU A 245 -19.92 -19.72 -35.03
N GLN A 246 -20.30 -18.67 -35.76
CA GLN A 246 -20.06 -17.29 -35.33
C GLN A 246 -20.82 -16.97 -34.04
N LEU A 247 -22.09 -17.36 -33.95
CA LEU A 247 -22.89 -17.17 -32.74
C LEU A 247 -22.25 -17.85 -31.54
N ALA A 248 -21.82 -19.11 -31.67
CA ALA A 248 -21.14 -19.85 -30.61
C ALA A 248 -19.82 -19.17 -30.17
N ARG A 249 -19.06 -18.60 -31.11
CA ARG A 249 -17.84 -17.83 -30.78
C ARG A 249 -18.19 -16.57 -29.99
N GLU A 250 -19.17 -15.79 -30.44
CA GLU A 250 -19.57 -14.55 -29.75
C GLU A 250 -20.21 -14.84 -28.38
N GLU A 251 -20.96 -15.92 -28.23
CA GLU A 251 -21.49 -16.33 -26.92
C GLU A 251 -20.35 -16.69 -25.96
N ALA A 252 -19.31 -17.37 -26.44
CA ALA A 252 -18.13 -17.68 -25.65
C ALA A 252 -17.33 -16.41 -25.28
N THR A 253 -17.18 -15.44 -26.19
CA THR A 253 -16.50 -14.17 -25.88
C THR A 253 -17.29 -13.38 -24.83
N VAL A 254 -18.61 -13.28 -24.98
CA VAL A 254 -19.49 -12.60 -24.02
C VAL A 254 -19.44 -13.27 -22.65
N ALA A 255 -19.43 -14.61 -22.59
CA ALA A 255 -19.29 -15.35 -21.33
C ALA A 255 -17.94 -15.04 -20.66
N GLY A 256 -16.84 -15.02 -21.44
CA GLY A 256 -15.52 -14.65 -20.96
C GLY A 256 -15.47 -13.22 -20.41
N LEU A 257 -16.05 -12.26 -21.13
CA LEU A 257 -16.15 -10.86 -20.70
C LEU A 257 -17.01 -10.69 -19.44
N LYS A 258 -18.09 -11.45 -19.29
CA LYS A 258 -18.90 -11.44 -18.06
C LYS A 258 -18.11 -11.96 -16.86
N ALA A 259 -17.33 -13.03 -17.03
CA ALA A 259 -16.50 -13.58 -15.96
C ALA A 259 -15.40 -12.59 -15.53
N THR A 260 -14.70 -11.97 -16.50
CA THR A 260 -13.66 -10.97 -16.18
C THR A 260 -14.26 -9.73 -15.52
N LEU A 261 -15.42 -9.25 -15.97
CA LEU A 261 -16.13 -8.12 -15.34
C LEU A 261 -16.54 -8.44 -13.90
N SER A 262 -17.03 -9.65 -13.64
CA SER A 262 -17.37 -10.11 -12.28
C SER A 262 -16.13 -10.13 -11.38
N SER A 263 -15.00 -10.66 -11.87
CA SER A 263 -13.74 -10.68 -11.14
C SER A 263 -13.23 -9.27 -10.82
N ARG A 264 -13.29 -8.36 -11.80
CA ARG A 264 -12.92 -6.95 -11.60
C ARG A 264 -13.82 -6.27 -10.59
N LYS A 265 -15.12 -6.57 -10.60
CA LYS A 265 -16.08 -6.03 -9.62
C LYS A 265 -15.74 -6.50 -8.19
N SER A 266 -15.34 -7.75 -8.00
CA SER A 266 -14.89 -8.22 -6.68
C SER A 266 -13.59 -7.55 -6.23
N GLU A 267 -12.60 -7.37 -7.12
CA GLU A 267 -11.37 -6.62 -6.79
C GLU A 267 -11.69 -5.19 -6.37
N ILE A 268 -12.58 -4.50 -7.09
CA ILE A 268 -12.99 -3.13 -6.75
C ILE A 268 -13.63 -3.08 -5.35
N ASN A 269 -14.46 -4.07 -5.00
CA ASN A 269 -15.08 -4.12 -3.67
C ASN A 269 -14.04 -4.36 -2.57
N GLN A 270 -13.07 -5.26 -2.79
CA GLN A 270 -11.97 -5.48 -1.84
C GLN A 270 -11.12 -4.21 -1.65
N LEU A 271 -10.82 -3.48 -2.73
CA LEU A 271 -10.10 -2.22 -2.66
C LEU A 271 -10.89 -1.15 -1.89
N LYS A 272 -12.22 -1.08 -2.08
CA LYS A 272 -13.08 -0.17 -1.31
C LYS A 272 -13.03 -0.49 0.19
N GLU A 273 -13.15 -1.76 0.56
CA GLU A 273 -13.03 -2.20 1.96
C GLU A 273 -11.68 -1.85 2.56
N TYR A 274 -10.58 -2.06 1.81
CA TYR A 274 -9.25 -1.70 2.24
C TYR A 274 -9.09 -0.18 2.44
N ILE A 275 -9.61 0.63 1.52
CA ILE A 275 -9.61 2.10 1.65
C ILE A 275 -10.41 2.53 2.89
N SER A 276 -11.57 1.91 3.15
CA SER A 276 -12.37 2.18 4.35
C SER A 276 -11.60 1.88 5.65
N LYS A 277 -10.89 0.75 5.71
CA LYS A 277 -10.04 0.39 6.86
C LYS A 277 -8.91 1.39 7.06
N LEU A 278 -8.20 1.75 5.99
CA LEU A 278 -7.10 2.70 6.04
C LEU A 278 -7.55 4.11 6.45
N ASN A 279 -8.76 4.51 6.04
CA ASN A 279 -9.36 5.77 6.49
C ASN A 279 -9.73 5.74 7.99
N ALA A 280 -10.22 4.61 8.50
CA ALA A 280 -10.48 4.44 9.93
C ALA A 280 -9.18 4.52 10.74
N GLU A 281 -8.12 3.80 10.32
CA GLU A 281 -6.80 3.86 10.95
C GLU A 281 -6.20 5.28 10.92
N LYS A 282 -6.36 6.00 9.80
CA LYS A 282 -5.96 7.41 9.71
C LYS A 282 -6.69 8.27 10.73
N GLN A 283 -8.00 8.07 10.90
CA GLN A 283 -8.79 8.84 11.86
C GLN A 283 -8.34 8.54 13.31
N ASP A 284 -8.14 7.26 13.64
CA ASP A 284 -7.63 6.85 14.95
C ASP A 284 -6.25 7.46 15.27
N LEU A 285 -5.36 7.52 14.27
CA LEU A 285 -4.05 8.15 14.41
C LEU A 285 -4.16 9.66 14.61
N LEU A 286 -5.06 10.34 13.90
CA LEU A 286 -5.32 11.76 14.10
C LEU A 286 -5.87 12.04 15.50
N ASP A 287 -6.81 11.22 15.97
CA ASP A 287 -7.38 11.36 17.30
C ASP A 287 -6.31 11.13 18.38
N ARG A 288 -5.44 10.12 18.23
CA ARG A 288 -4.28 9.91 19.11
C ARG A 288 -3.31 11.08 19.10
N LEU A 289 -3.02 11.64 17.93
CA LEU A 289 -2.13 12.80 17.80
C LEU A 289 -2.71 14.04 18.50
N LEU A 290 -4.02 14.29 18.35
CA LEU A 290 -4.69 15.38 19.03
C LEU A 290 -4.71 15.18 20.55
N CYS A 291 -4.96 13.95 21.02
CA CYS A 291 -4.85 13.61 22.43
C CYS A 291 -3.44 13.86 22.97
N THR A 292 -2.39 13.36 22.32
CA THR A 292 -1.01 13.55 22.78
C THR A 292 -0.59 15.01 22.75
N HIS A 293 -0.99 15.76 21.72
CA HIS A 293 -0.76 17.20 21.66
C HIS A 293 -1.45 17.93 22.83
N SER A 294 -2.70 17.57 23.16
CA SER A 294 -3.41 18.16 24.29
C SER A 294 -2.74 17.84 25.62
N SER A 295 -2.27 16.60 25.83
CA SER A 295 -1.52 16.19 27.02
C SER A 295 -0.18 16.91 27.11
N LEU A 296 0.53 17.08 26.00
CA LEU A 296 1.78 17.83 25.96
C LEU A 296 1.56 19.31 26.27
N SER A 297 0.51 19.93 25.72
CA SER A 297 0.15 21.32 26.02
C SER A 297 -0.09 21.49 27.52
N LYS A 298 -0.89 20.61 28.14
CA LYS A 298 -1.12 20.60 29.59
C LYS A 298 0.17 20.44 30.37
N ALA A 299 1.06 19.52 29.98
CA ALA A 299 2.34 19.33 30.64
C ALA A 299 3.23 20.59 30.53
N VAL A 300 3.27 21.22 29.36
CA VAL A 300 4.02 22.47 29.14
C VAL A 300 3.44 23.61 29.97
N GLU A 301 2.12 23.75 30.04
CA GLU A 301 1.44 24.72 30.91
C GLU A 301 1.76 24.46 32.38
N ALA A 302 1.73 23.20 32.82
CA ALA A 302 2.12 22.79 34.16
C ALA A 302 3.59 23.18 34.44
N TRP A 303 4.53 22.95 33.52
CA TRP A 303 5.93 23.36 33.68
C TRP A 303 6.11 24.89 33.69
N ARG A 304 5.26 25.62 32.95
CA ARG A 304 5.23 27.09 32.94
C ARG A 304 4.54 27.68 34.16
N SER A 305 3.81 26.89 34.94
CA SER A 305 3.15 27.36 36.17
C SER A 305 4.14 27.86 37.22
N THR A 306 3.64 28.52 38.26
CA THR A 306 4.43 28.93 39.43
C THR A 306 5.09 27.74 40.12
N GLY A 307 4.36 26.64 40.32
CA GLY A 307 4.88 25.39 40.90
C GLY A 307 5.95 24.74 40.01
N GLY A 308 5.71 24.68 38.69
CA GLY A 308 6.68 24.19 37.71
C GLY A 308 7.98 25.01 37.70
N ARG A 309 7.89 26.35 37.69
CA ARG A 309 9.06 27.24 37.80
C ARG A 309 9.79 27.09 39.14
N ARG A 310 9.08 26.87 40.24
CA ARG A 310 9.70 26.57 41.55
C ARG A 310 10.48 25.25 41.51
N ARG A 311 9.89 24.18 40.97
CA ARG A 311 10.55 22.87 40.75
C ARG A 311 11.81 22.98 39.89
N ILE A 312 11.75 23.72 38.78
CA ILE A 312 12.91 23.94 37.89
C ILE A 312 14.05 24.64 38.65
N ARG A 313 13.74 25.71 39.41
CA ARG A 313 14.74 26.41 40.23
C ARG A 313 15.33 25.51 41.31
N PHE A 314 14.49 24.77 42.01
CA PHE A 314 14.91 23.78 43.01
C PHE A 314 15.88 22.75 42.43
N LEU A 315 15.54 22.14 41.29
CA LEU A 315 16.42 21.19 40.60
C LEU A 315 17.75 21.82 40.18
N HIS A 316 17.73 23.08 39.74
CA HIS A 316 18.94 23.82 39.41
C HIS A 316 19.83 24.03 40.64
N ASP A 317 19.26 24.47 41.76
CA ASP A 317 19.98 24.69 43.01
C ASP A 317 20.50 23.38 43.62
N LEU A 318 19.73 22.30 43.55
CA LEU A 318 20.16 20.97 43.97
C LEU A 318 21.34 20.49 43.12
N LYS A 319 21.25 20.62 41.79
CA LYS A 319 22.33 20.27 40.87
C LYS A 319 23.60 21.08 41.12
N ALA A 320 23.46 22.38 41.42
CA ALA A 320 24.59 23.24 41.78
C ALA A 320 25.24 22.78 43.10
N SER A 321 24.42 22.46 44.11
CA SER A 321 24.90 21.98 45.42
C SER A 321 25.65 20.65 45.31
N VAL A 322 25.12 19.69 44.54
CA VAL A 322 25.79 18.41 44.29
C VAL A 322 27.13 18.61 43.59
N ARG A 323 27.20 19.50 42.59
CA ARG A 323 28.47 19.80 41.90
C ARG A 323 29.50 20.40 42.85
N GLU A 324 29.08 21.33 43.71
CA GLU A 324 29.96 21.95 44.71
C GLU A 324 30.48 20.90 45.72
N ALA A 325 29.60 20.02 46.21
CA ALA A 325 30.00 18.95 47.12
C ALA A 325 31.01 17.98 46.49
N VAL A 326 30.80 17.59 45.22
CA VAL A 326 31.73 16.74 44.47
C VAL A 326 33.09 17.44 44.29
N CYS A 327 33.08 18.72 43.92
CA CYS A 327 34.30 19.52 43.74
C CYS A 327 35.09 19.65 45.05
N LEU A 328 34.41 19.95 46.16
CA LEU A 328 35.01 19.99 47.50
C LEU A 328 35.60 18.64 47.91
N SER A 329 34.87 17.56 47.68
CA SER A 329 35.35 16.21 47.98
C SER A 329 36.61 15.88 47.20
N ASP A 330 36.65 16.21 45.90
CA ASP A 330 37.82 15.98 45.05
C ASP A 330 39.04 16.80 45.52
N HIS A 331 38.85 18.07 45.86
CA HIS A 331 39.91 18.91 46.42
C HIS A 331 40.45 18.36 47.76
N LEU A 332 39.58 17.89 48.64
CA LEU A 332 39.99 17.28 49.91
C LEU A 332 40.74 15.97 49.70
N CYS A 333 40.32 15.14 48.74
CA CYS A 333 41.04 13.91 48.38
C CYS A 333 42.44 14.20 47.85
N ARG A 334 42.60 15.22 46.98
CA ARG A 334 43.91 15.63 46.45
C ARG A 334 44.85 16.18 47.53
N LEU A 335 44.32 16.95 48.48
CA LEU A 335 45.11 17.40 49.63
C LEU A 335 45.55 16.23 50.50
N ALA A 336 44.68 15.25 50.73
CA ALA A 336 45.00 14.07 51.51
C ALA A 336 46.08 13.19 50.85
N SER A 337 46.13 13.15 49.51
CA SER A 337 47.20 12.49 48.76
C SER A 337 48.49 13.31 48.64
N GLY A 338 48.56 14.50 49.24
CA GLY A 338 49.73 15.37 49.25
C GLY A 338 49.92 16.19 47.97
N GLU A 339 48.92 16.26 47.09
CA GLU A 339 48.97 17.10 45.89
C GLU A 339 48.75 18.57 46.23
N LYS A 340 49.47 19.46 45.53
CA LYS A 340 49.24 20.91 45.65
C LYS A 340 48.00 21.29 44.85
N LEU A 341 47.00 21.85 45.52
CA LEU A 341 45.85 22.46 44.86
C LEU A 341 46.23 23.75 44.14
N ASP A 342 45.58 23.98 43.00
CA ASP A 342 45.59 25.26 42.31
C ASP A 342 44.63 26.22 43.03
N LEU A 343 45.15 27.33 43.56
CA LEU A 343 44.36 28.31 44.30
C LEU A 343 43.21 28.89 43.46
N SER A 344 43.39 28.96 42.14
CA SER A 344 42.35 29.47 41.24
C SER A 344 41.13 28.53 41.21
N SER A 345 41.32 27.22 41.30
CA SER A 345 40.23 26.23 41.36
C SER A 345 39.42 26.27 42.68
N LEU A 346 40.01 26.81 43.75
CA LEU A 346 39.38 26.98 45.06
C LEU A 346 38.64 28.31 45.19
N LEU A 347 39.18 29.38 44.59
CA LEU A 347 38.64 30.74 44.70
C LEU A 347 37.51 31.00 43.70
N PHE A 348 37.58 30.43 42.50
CA PHE A 348 36.52 30.59 41.52
C PHE A 348 35.41 29.57 41.74
N GLN A 349 34.16 30.05 41.75
CA GLN A 349 33.01 29.15 41.76
C GLN A 349 33.05 28.30 40.49
N PRO A 350 32.86 26.96 40.55
CA PRO A 350 32.75 26.16 39.35
C PRO A 350 31.61 26.78 38.56
N GLN A 351 31.96 27.35 37.40
CA GLN A 351 30.99 28.07 36.58
C GLN A 351 29.83 27.12 36.37
N THR A 352 28.64 27.48 36.88
CA THR A 352 27.43 26.83 36.42
C THR A 352 27.46 27.00 34.91
N PRO A 353 27.56 25.91 34.13
CA PRO A 353 27.64 26.01 32.68
C PRO A 353 26.52 26.93 32.25
N ALA A 354 26.92 28.07 31.70
CA ALA A 354 26.05 29.19 31.40
C ALA A 354 24.80 28.65 30.70
N ASP A 355 23.64 28.89 31.30
CA ASP A 355 22.33 28.89 30.67
C ASP A 355 22.15 27.84 29.55
N CYS A 356 22.30 26.55 29.86
CA CYS A 356 21.84 25.50 28.94
C CYS A 356 20.31 25.45 28.79
N TYR A 357 19.57 26.28 29.53
CA TYR A 357 18.21 26.64 29.18
C TYR A 357 18.23 28.12 28.84
N PRO A 358 18.01 28.52 27.57
CA PRO A 358 17.73 29.91 27.30
C PRO A 358 16.61 30.30 28.26
N SER A 359 16.80 31.42 28.95
CA SER A 359 15.72 32.10 29.64
C SER A 359 14.48 31.95 28.77
N LEU A 360 13.43 31.33 29.30
CA LEU A 360 12.07 31.44 28.77
C LEU A 360 11.65 32.92 28.92
N ARG A 361 12.44 33.85 28.36
CA ARG A 361 11.94 35.12 27.87
C ARG A 361 10.92 34.73 26.83
N GLU A 362 9.67 34.77 27.27
CA GLU A 362 8.58 35.40 26.53
C GLU A 362 8.98 35.71 25.08
N ASN A 363 8.89 34.69 24.22
CA ASN A 363 8.51 34.95 22.84
C ASN A 363 7.03 35.35 22.90
N GLU A 364 6.79 36.58 23.36
CA GLU A 364 5.59 37.30 22.98
C GLU A 364 5.60 37.43 21.45
N GLU A 365 4.44 37.11 20.88
CA GLU A 365 3.98 37.62 19.60
C GLU A 365 4.86 37.39 18.36
N THR A 366 4.86 36.16 17.85
CA THR A 366 4.74 36.02 16.39
C THR A 366 3.27 35.83 16.06
N LYS A 367 2.59 36.95 15.82
CA LYS A 367 1.24 37.02 15.24
C LYS A 367 1.26 36.32 13.88
N LEU A 368 0.89 35.04 13.85
CA LEU A 368 0.39 34.43 12.63
C LEU A 368 -1.09 34.82 12.50
N SER A 369 -1.36 35.71 11.55
CA SER A 369 -2.70 36.14 11.16
C SER A 369 -3.66 34.95 11.01
N PRO A 370 -4.88 35.04 11.54
CA PRO A 370 -5.93 34.08 11.27
C PRO A 370 -6.53 34.39 9.89
N THR A 371 -6.00 33.80 8.84
CA THR A 371 -6.71 33.82 7.55
C THR A 371 -7.69 32.65 7.52
N ASP A 372 -8.97 33.02 7.65
CA ASP A 372 -10.16 32.33 7.13
C ASP A 372 -10.11 30.80 7.04
N ARG A 373 -10.57 30.13 8.10
CA ARG A 373 -11.31 28.88 7.95
C ARG A 373 -12.61 28.97 8.73
N LYS A 374 -13.71 29.14 7.98
CA LYS A 374 -15.07 28.97 8.46
C LYS A 374 -15.18 27.63 9.21
N PRO A 375 -15.75 27.60 10.42
CA PRO A 375 -16.12 26.34 11.06
C PRO A 375 -17.30 25.74 10.29
N SER A 376 -17.07 24.59 9.67
CA SER A 376 -18.13 23.72 9.18
C SER A 376 -18.83 23.12 10.39
N GLU A 377 -20.03 23.61 10.69
CA GLU A 377 -21.01 22.90 11.50
C GLU A 377 -21.30 21.55 10.84
N CYS A 378 -20.78 20.45 11.38
CA CYS A 378 -21.33 19.13 11.10
C CYS A 378 -21.06 18.16 12.25
N ASN A 379 -22.17 17.76 12.88
CA ASN A 379 -22.40 16.57 13.69
C ASN A 379 -21.78 16.54 15.11
N LYS A 380 -22.46 17.24 16.01
CA LYS A 380 -22.69 16.73 17.37
C LYS A 380 -23.60 15.50 17.21
N ASP A 381 -23.03 14.30 17.29
CA ASP A 381 -23.69 13.02 17.62
C ASP A 381 -22.76 11.88 17.16
N LEU A 382 -21.59 11.75 17.78
CA LEU A 382 -20.89 10.47 17.84
C LEU A 382 -20.58 10.17 19.31
N PRO A 383 -20.83 8.92 19.76
CA PRO A 383 -20.51 8.52 21.12
C PRO A 383 -19.00 8.66 21.31
N THR A 384 -18.62 9.47 22.27
CA THR A 384 -17.24 9.61 22.73
C THR A 384 -16.79 8.24 23.21
N ASN A 385 -16.13 7.49 22.34
CA ASN A 385 -15.40 6.30 22.76
C ASN A 385 -14.31 6.80 23.71
N PRO A 386 -14.30 6.36 24.98
CA PRO A 386 -13.29 6.79 25.91
C PRO A 386 -11.97 6.21 25.40
N CYS A 387 -11.09 7.07 24.88
CA CYS A 387 -9.69 6.73 24.65
C CYS A 387 -9.13 6.28 26.00
N LEU A 388 -8.97 4.96 26.17
CA LEU A 388 -8.36 4.29 27.32
C LEU A 388 -6.84 4.51 27.38
N LEU A 389 -6.37 5.70 26.99
CA LEU A 389 -5.00 6.10 27.29
C LEU A 389 -5.03 6.78 28.65
N PRO A 390 -4.16 6.36 29.59
CA PRO A 390 -4.07 7.01 30.89
C PRO A 390 -3.74 8.49 30.65
N THR A 391 -4.71 9.36 30.92
CA THR A 391 -4.49 10.79 31.00
C THR A 391 -3.50 10.97 32.14
N ILE A 392 -2.23 11.19 31.80
CA ILE A 392 -1.24 11.58 32.80
C ILE A 392 -1.58 13.02 33.16
N ASP A 393 -2.45 13.19 34.14
CA ASP A 393 -2.71 14.49 34.75
C ASP A 393 -1.47 14.84 35.57
N ILE A 394 -0.54 15.56 34.92
CA ILE A 394 0.63 16.14 35.57
C ILE A 394 0.16 17.41 36.26
N ASP A 395 -0.47 17.26 37.41
CA ASP A 395 -0.62 18.36 38.35
C ASP A 395 0.67 18.47 39.15
N PHE A 396 1.42 19.54 38.89
CA PHE A 396 2.48 19.97 39.80
C PHE A 396 1.81 20.58 41.02
N ASP A 397 1.36 19.69 41.90
CA ASP A 397 0.85 20.08 43.20
C ASP A 397 1.89 20.99 43.86
N ASP A 398 1.46 22.13 44.41
CA ASP A 398 2.32 23.18 44.99
C ASP A 398 2.99 22.69 46.31
N SER A 399 2.93 21.39 46.57
CA SER A 399 3.41 20.66 47.75
C SER A 399 4.93 20.48 47.82
N LEU A 400 5.69 21.13 46.94
CA LEU A 400 7.13 21.26 47.18
C LEU A 400 7.27 22.19 48.36
N ALA A 401 7.45 21.61 49.56
CA ALA A 401 7.47 22.36 50.79
C ALA A 401 8.56 23.43 50.67
N ASP A 402 8.24 24.68 51.01
CA ASP A 402 9.22 25.76 51.01
C ASP A 402 10.44 25.38 51.90
N GLU A 403 10.23 24.49 52.87
CA GLU A 403 11.26 23.82 53.66
C GLU A 403 12.33 23.10 52.81
N ASP A 404 11.94 22.33 51.79
CA ASP A 404 12.89 21.60 50.93
C ASP A 404 13.76 22.58 50.12
N ILE A 405 13.14 23.65 49.61
CA ILE A 405 13.85 24.70 48.86
C ILE A 405 14.85 25.41 49.79
N HIS A 406 14.44 25.75 51.00
CA HIS A 406 15.31 26.36 51.99
C HIS A 406 16.46 25.42 52.39
N CYS A 407 16.21 24.13 52.64
CA CYS A 407 17.26 23.17 52.97
C CYS A 407 18.32 23.06 51.88
N VAL A 408 17.92 23.05 50.60
CA VAL A 408 18.89 23.01 49.48
C VAL A 408 19.67 24.31 49.37
N GLN A 409 19.04 25.46 49.59
CA GLN A 409 19.74 26.75 49.61
C GLN A 409 20.73 26.85 50.76
N ASP A 410 20.36 26.39 51.96
CA ASP A 410 21.23 26.38 53.13
C ASP A 410 22.41 25.43 52.93
N ALA A 411 22.17 24.24 52.35
CA ALA A 411 23.22 23.31 51.98
C ALA A 411 24.19 23.93 50.96
N LYS A 412 23.66 24.60 49.93
CA LYS A 412 24.45 25.32 48.92
C LYS A 412 25.35 26.37 49.57
N GLN A 413 24.80 27.19 50.46
CA GLN A 413 25.59 28.24 51.13
C GLN A 413 26.61 27.67 52.10
N THR A 414 26.27 26.58 52.79
CA THR A 414 27.21 25.87 53.66
C THR A 414 28.39 25.33 52.85
N LEU A 415 28.14 24.71 51.69
CA LEU A 415 29.19 24.21 50.82
C LEU A 415 30.09 25.34 50.28
N ILE A 416 29.51 26.44 49.81
CA ILE A 416 30.28 27.62 49.39
C ILE A 416 31.16 28.15 50.53
N GLY A 417 30.60 28.25 51.75
CA GLY A 417 31.36 28.67 52.93
C GLY A 417 32.48 27.70 53.31
N LEU A 418 32.27 26.39 53.13
CA LEU A 418 33.31 25.38 53.34
C LEU A 418 34.44 25.52 52.32
N ARG A 419 34.11 25.79 51.05
CA ARG A 419 35.14 26.06 50.02
C ARG A 419 35.96 27.29 50.36
N GLN A 420 35.31 28.38 50.75
CA GLN A 420 36.03 29.60 51.13
C GLN A 420 36.99 29.33 52.30
N LYS A 421 36.52 28.66 53.36
CA LYS A 421 37.37 28.29 54.50
C LYS A 421 38.53 27.38 54.11
N LEU A 422 38.31 26.46 53.16
CA LEU A 422 39.36 25.59 52.62
C LEU A 422 40.40 26.42 51.85
N ALA A 423 39.96 27.35 51.01
CA ALA A 423 40.82 28.26 50.27
C ALA A 423 41.67 29.13 51.22
N ASP A 424 41.06 29.74 52.23
CA ASP A 424 41.73 30.61 53.21
C ASP A 424 42.80 29.82 53.99
N ARG A 425 42.47 28.64 54.50
CA ARG A 425 43.43 27.79 55.24
C ARG A 425 44.58 27.30 54.35
N TYR A 426 44.28 26.98 53.10
CA TYR A 426 45.30 26.54 52.15
C TYR A 426 46.24 27.69 51.78
N ALA A 427 45.72 28.91 51.63
CA ALA A 427 46.52 30.12 51.43
C ALA A 427 47.42 30.44 52.64
N ASP A 428 46.89 30.35 53.86
CA ASP A 428 47.66 30.51 55.10
C ASP A 428 48.79 29.49 55.20
N HIS A 429 48.54 28.23 54.84
CA HIS A 429 49.56 27.17 54.84
C HIS A 429 50.68 27.43 53.82
N LEU A 430 50.38 28.09 52.71
CA LEU A 430 51.38 28.52 51.71
C LEU A 430 52.16 29.78 52.13
N GLY A 431 51.90 30.34 53.32
CA GLY A 431 52.67 31.44 53.90
C GLY A 431 52.26 32.83 53.42
N GLY A 432 51.10 32.98 52.79
CA GLY A 432 50.58 34.26 52.31
C GLY A 432 49.24 34.61 52.94
N LYS A 433 49.20 35.72 53.71
CA LYS A 433 47.94 36.43 53.94
C LYS A 433 47.41 36.88 52.58
N ILE A 434 46.37 36.23 52.08
CA ILE A 434 45.63 36.74 50.93
C ILE A 434 44.46 37.56 51.48
N ASP A 435 44.59 38.88 51.45
CA ASP A 435 43.47 39.79 51.69
C ASP A 435 42.49 39.66 50.51
N CYS A 436 41.57 38.70 50.60
CA CYS A 436 40.48 38.51 49.64
C CYS A 436 39.34 39.49 49.93
N SER A 437 39.54 40.77 49.61
CA SER A 437 38.44 41.72 49.39
C SER A 437 38.31 42.00 47.89
N VAL A 438 37.81 41.03 47.13
CA VAL A 438 37.33 41.26 45.76
C VAL A 438 36.01 40.50 45.59
N GLN A 439 34.94 41.29 45.44
CA GLN A 439 33.57 40.85 45.19
C GLN A 439 33.39 40.22 43.81
#